data_AF-A0A8J6FD32-F1
#
_entry.id   AF-A0A8J6FD32-F1
#
_cell.length_a   1.000
_cell.length_b   1.000
_cell.length_c   1.000
_cell.angle_alpha   90.00
_cell.angle_beta   90.00
_cell.angle_gamma   90.00
#
_symmetry.space_group_name_H-M   'P 1'
#
loop_
_entity.id
_entity.type
_entity.pdbx_description
1 polymer ?
#
loop_
_entity_poly.entity_id
_entity_poly.type
_entity_poly.pdbx_seq_one_letter_code
_entity_poly.pdbx_strand_id
1 'polypeptide(L)'
;MGGTVSALAAILDLSIASNVTDSALAYFLTADIFLLLCIGVYLILPRMEYASYYLNLIEARPDSSDDEGSEEKVDTSSSKTNSPPILPILKRVKVLAACLFYTFFISIIIFPTIAASIESVDKSSGSVWTNKFFTPITCFLVYNFADWSGRQITTWIQSPGPNSKILPTLVFLRTLFIPLFMFCNYQPRKHIYLVIFQSDVYPIIFITLMGLSNGYLGTLSMVYGPKVVPKELSEGTAIVMSFFLGLGLAIGAAFSSLVHLI
;
A
#
# COMPACT_ATOMS: atom_id res chain seq x y z
N MET A 1 -8.66 -3.55 2.70
CA MET A 1 -10.10 -3.56 3.00
C MET A 1 -10.78 -2.25 2.68
N GLY A 2 -10.25 -1.08 3.10
CA GLY A 2 -10.87 0.21 2.77
C GLY A 2 -11.05 0.45 1.27
N GLY A 3 -10.00 0.26 0.46
CA GLY A 3 -10.04 0.55 -0.98
C GLY A 3 -11.04 -0.28 -1.81
N THR A 4 -11.29 -1.54 -1.45
CA THR A 4 -12.31 -2.37 -2.12
C THR A 4 -13.72 -1.88 -1.82
N VAL A 5 -13.99 -1.50 -0.57
CA VAL A 5 -15.28 -0.95 -0.16
C VAL A 5 -15.51 0.41 -0.83
N SER A 6 -14.49 1.27 -0.88
CA SER A 6 -14.56 2.54 -1.62
C SER A 6 -14.83 2.35 -3.11
N ALA A 7 -14.22 1.35 -3.76
CA ALA A 7 -14.47 1.05 -5.16
C ALA A 7 -15.88 0.48 -5.43
N LEU A 8 -16.39 -0.38 -4.54
CA LEU A 8 -17.78 -0.85 -4.62
C LEU A 8 -18.77 0.30 -4.43
N ALA A 9 -18.50 1.18 -3.45
CA ALA A 9 -19.30 2.37 -3.24
C ALA A 9 -19.25 3.29 -4.48
N ALA A 10 -18.08 3.48 -5.11
CA ALA A 10 -17.89 4.19 -6.39
C ALA A 10 -18.82 3.69 -7.49
N ILE A 11 -18.90 2.37 -7.65
CA ILE A 11 -19.72 1.73 -8.70
C ILE A 11 -21.21 1.83 -8.37
N LEU A 12 -21.59 1.63 -7.11
CA LEU A 12 -22.99 1.71 -6.66
C LEU A 12 -23.56 3.10 -6.90
N ASP A 13 -22.83 4.16 -6.56
CA ASP A 13 -23.24 5.53 -6.84
C ASP A 13 -23.39 5.78 -8.33
N LEU A 14 -22.40 5.37 -9.13
CA LEU A 14 -22.42 5.54 -10.58
C LEU A 14 -23.62 4.83 -11.25
N SER A 15 -24.17 3.80 -10.59
CA SER A 15 -25.36 3.05 -11.02
C SER A 15 -26.69 3.62 -10.53
N ILE A 16 -26.71 4.29 -9.37
CA ILE A 16 -27.94 4.78 -8.70
C ILE A 16 -28.19 6.26 -9.01
N ALA A 17 -27.12 7.03 -9.22
CA ALA A 17 -27.22 8.48 -9.29
C ALA A 17 -27.66 8.99 -10.66
N SER A 18 -28.77 9.72 -10.65
CA SER A 18 -29.23 10.55 -11.75
C SER A 18 -28.61 11.96 -11.73
N ASN A 19 -28.13 12.43 -10.56
CA ASN A 19 -27.54 13.76 -10.34
C ASN A 19 -26.29 13.71 -9.44
N VAL A 20 -25.24 14.43 -9.84
CA VAL A 20 -23.91 14.47 -9.18
C VAL A 20 -23.95 15.03 -7.74
N THR A 21 -24.91 15.90 -7.44
CA THR A 21 -25.05 16.54 -6.12
C THR A 21 -25.60 15.56 -5.07
N ASP A 22 -26.56 14.73 -5.46
CA ASP A 22 -27.17 13.73 -4.57
C ASP A 22 -26.17 12.60 -4.26
N SER A 23 -25.35 12.21 -5.25
CA SER A 23 -24.20 11.34 -5.06
C SER A 23 -23.21 11.86 -4.03
N ALA A 24 -22.79 13.11 -4.17
CA ALA A 24 -21.81 13.72 -3.28
C ALA A 24 -22.33 13.76 -1.84
N LEU A 25 -23.61 14.10 -1.65
CA LEU A 25 -24.27 14.05 -0.34
C LEU A 25 -24.34 12.63 0.23
N ALA A 26 -24.71 11.64 -0.59
CA ALA A 26 -24.78 10.24 -0.15
C ALA A 26 -23.41 9.69 0.30
N TYR A 27 -22.33 10.01 -0.43
CA TYR A 27 -20.97 9.66 -0.02
C TYR A 27 -20.55 10.33 1.28
N PHE A 28 -20.80 11.64 1.37
CA PHE A 28 -20.42 12.40 2.54
C PHE A 28 -21.14 11.87 3.79
N LEU A 29 -22.44 11.61 3.69
CA LEU A 29 -23.24 11.06 4.78
C LEU A 29 -22.80 9.64 5.17
N THR A 30 -22.50 8.78 4.18
CA THR A 30 -22.01 7.42 4.45
C THR A 30 -20.65 7.46 5.16
N ALA A 31 -19.74 8.35 4.73
CA ALA A 31 -18.45 8.55 5.36
C ALA A 31 -18.59 9.06 6.80
N ASP A 32 -19.51 10.00 7.04
CA ASP A 32 -19.77 10.57 8.37
C ASP A 32 -20.32 9.51 9.36
N ILE A 33 -21.28 8.69 8.93
CA ILE A 33 -21.80 7.58 9.75
C ILE A 33 -20.68 6.59 10.10
N PHE A 34 -19.83 6.23 9.13
CA PHE A 34 -18.72 5.31 9.37
C PHE A 34 -17.67 5.92 10.32
N LEU A 35 -17.41 7.23 10.21
CA LEU A 35 -16.53 7.96 11.11
C LEU A 35 -17.07 7.97 12.54
N LEU A 36 -18.35 8.29 12.73
CA LEU A 36 -19.01 8.26 14.04
C LEU A 36 -18.98 6.86 14.66
N LEU A 37 -19.22 5.82 13.86
CA LEU A 37 -19.07 4.44 14.30
C LEU A 37 -17.64 4.13 14.75
N CYS A 38 -16.63 4.55 13.98
CA CYS A 38 -15.22 4.38 14.34
C CYS A 38 -14.89 5.11 15.65
N ILE A 39 -15.37 6.33 15.83
CA ILE A 39 -15.21 7.09 17.09
C ILE A 39 -15.88 6.35 18.25
N GLY A 40 -17.09 5.83 18.06
CA GLY A 40 -17.80 5.04 19.07
C GLY A 40 -17.01 3.80 19.51
N VAL A 41 -16.52 3.02 18.53
CA VAL A 41 -15.68 1.84 18.81
C VAL A 41 -14.38 2.24 19.51
N TYR A 42 -13.74 3.34 19.08
CA TYR A 42 -12.53 3.85 19.72
C TYR A 42 -12.75 4.24 21.19
N LEU A 43 -13.88 4.86 21.52
CA LEU A 43 -14.24 5.20 22.90
C LEU A 43 -14.61 3.97 23.75
N ILE A 44 -15.09 2.89 23.11
CA ILE A 44 -15.37 1.61 23.77
C ILE A 44 -14.09 0.80 24.01
N LEU A 45 -13.08 0.93 23.13
CA LEU A 45 -11.83 0.18 23.19
C LEU A 45 -11.14 0.24 24.57
N PRO A 46 -10.90 1.40 25.21
CA PRO A 46 -10.26 1.46 26.52
C PRO A 46 -11.15 0.94 27.67
N ARG A 47 -12.46 0.79 27.44
CA ARG A 47 -13.38 0.19 28.42
C ARG A 47 -13.37 -1.34 28.41
N MET A 48 -12.81 -1.97 27.38
CA MET A 48 -12.68 -3.43 27.33
C MET A 48 -11.55 -3.88 28.25
N GLU A 49 -11.82 -4.83 29.14
CA GLU A 49 -10.86 -5.33 30.14
C GLU A 49 -9.56 -5.84 29.48
N TYR A 50 -9.66 -6.49 28.32
CA TYR A 50 -8.51 -6.94 27.54
C TYR A 50 -7.62 -5.81 27.03
N ALA A 51 -8.22 -4.75 26.47
CA ALA A 51 -7.45 -3.63 25.93
C ALA A 51 -6.84 -2.79 27.06
N SER A 52 -7.60 -2.57 28.14
CA SER A 52 -7.11 -1.87 29.33
C SER A 52 -5.92 -2.61 29.96
N TYR A 53 -5.97 -3.94 30.04
CA TYR A 53 -4.84 -4.74 30.56
C TYR A 53 -3.54 -4.53 29.74
N TYR A 54 -3.59 -4.63 28.41
CA TYR A 54 -2.40 -4.46 27.58
C TYR A 54 -1.94 -3.00 27.48
N LEU A 55 -2.86 -2.02 27.44
CA LEU A 55 -2.50 -0.60 27.45
C LEU A 55 -1.83 -0.21 28.76
N ASN A 56 -2.40 -0.63 29.90
CA ASN A 56 -1.78 -0.41 31.21
C ASN A 56 -0.45 -1.16 31.37
N LEU A 57 -0.27 -2.32 30.73
CA LEU A 57 1.01 -3.05 30.77
C LEU A 57 2.10 -2.36 29.94
N ILE A 58 1.75 -1.68 28.85
CA ILE A 58 2.66 -0.85 28.06
C ILE A 58 3.06 0.40 28.88
N GLU A 59 2.11 1.01 29.59
CA GLU A 59 2.35 2.19 30.43
C GLU A 59 3.09 1.85 31.74
N ALA A 60 2.83 0.66 32.30
CA ALA A 60 3.48 0.13 33.51
C ALA A 60 4.80 -0.61 33.24
N ARG A 61 5.32 -0.57 32.01
CA ARG A 61 6.72 -0.91 31.73
C ARG A 61 7.52 0.39 31.81
N PRO A 62 7.97 0.83 33.01
CA PRO A 62 8.99 1.85 33.06
C PRO A 62 10.22 1.30 32.34
N ASP A 63 10.95 2.18 31.66
CA ASP A 63 12.34 1.96 31.29
C ASP A 63 13.11 1.51 32.54
N SER A 64 13.18 0.20 32.77
CA SER A 64 13.94 -0.39 33.88
C SER A 64 15.40 -0.45 33.47
N SER A 65 16.03 0.71 33.35
CA SER A 65 17.44 0.88 33.64
C SER A 65 17.49 1.63 34.95
N ASP A 66 17.47 0.89 36.06
CA ASP A 66 18.03 1.29 37.37
C ASP A 66 17.84 0.10 38.33
N ASP A 67 18.86 -0.74 38.45
CA ASP A 67 19.21 -1.36 39.73
C ASP A 67 20.72 -1.63 39.74
N GLU A 68 21.40 -0.97 40.68
CA GLU A 68 22.85 -1.06 40.94
C GLU A 68 23.16 -2.29 41.81
N GLY A 69 24.33 -2.92 41.58
CA GLY A 69 25.02 -3.63 42.66
C GLY A 69 25.79 -4.90 42.29
N SER A 70 26.97 -4.77 41.66
CA SER A 70 28.25 -5.37 42.13
C SER A 70 29.36 -5.22 41.07
N GLU A 71 30.55 -4.91 41.57
CA GLU A 71 31.74 -4.40 40.88
C GLU A 71 32.35 -5.40 39.88
N GLU A 72 32.77 -4.92 38.69
CA GLU A 72 34.16 -5.06 38.21
C GLU A 72 34.41 -4.17 36.98
N LYS A 73 35.53 -3.45 37.02
CA LYS A 73 35.99 -2.42 36.07
C LYS A 73 36.32 -2.99 34.68
N VAL A 74 35.83 -2.37 33.60
CA VAL A 74 36.62 -2.07 32.39
C VAL A 74 36.05 -0.82 31.70
N ASP A 75 36.91 0.19 31.55
CA ASP A 75 36.68 1.42 30.79
C ASP A 75 36.35 1.16 29.31
N THR A 76 35.27 1.75 28.79
CA THR A 76 35.28 2.46 27.50
C THR A 76 34.05 3.36 27.41
N SER A 77 34.32 4.65 27.32
CA SER A 77 33.39 5.75 27.10
C SER A 77 32.73 5.67 25.72
N SER A 78 31.43 5.43 25.70
CA SER A 78 30.56 5.90 24.61
C SER A 78 29.18 6.24 25.17
N SER A 79 28.88 7.53 25.17
CA SER A 79 27.60 8.16 25.50
C SER A 79 26.38 7.33 25.08
N LYS A 80 25.64 6.83 26.07
CA LYS A 80 24.29 6.28 25.89
C LYS A 80 23.34 7.43 25.52
N THR A 81 23.09 7.63 24.23
CA THR A 81 21.93 8.40 23.77
C THR A 81 20.75 7.45 23.70
N ASN A 82 19.68 7.75 24.45
CA ASN A 82 18.40 7.01 24.52
C ASN A 82 17.56 7.08 23.22
N SER A 83 18.19 7.19 22.05
CA SER A 83 17.51 6.95 20.78
C SER A 83 17.70 5.48 20.41
N PRO A 84 16.63 4.72 20.08
CA PRO A 84 16.82 3.39 19.51
C PRO A 84 17.76 3.55 18.32
N PRO A 85 18.85 2.77 18.22
CA PRO A 85 19.90 3.09 17.27
C PRO A 85 19.37 2.87 15.84
N ILE A 86 18.90 3.95 15.21
CA ILE A 86 18.18 3.93 13.93
C ILE A 86 19.12 3.48 12.80
N LEU A 87 20.40 3.85 12.89
CA LEU A 87 21.39 3.55 11.89
C LEU A 87 21.67 2.04 11.74
N PRO A 88 21.91 1.25 12.82
CA PRO A 88 22.03 -0.19 12.70
C PRO A 88 20.72 -0.88 12.28
N ILE A 89 19.56 -0.39 12.72
CA ILE A 89 18.25 -0.86 12.23
C ILE A 89 18.19 -0.70 10.71
N LEU A 90 18.45 0.50 10.21
CA LEU A 90 18.40 0.83 8.80
C LEU A 90 19.39 -0.02 8.00
N LYS A 91 20.63 -0.20 8.47
CA LYS A 91 21.62 -1.07 7.80
C LYS A 91 21.13 -2.51 7.67
N ARG A 92 20.37 -3.00 8.65
CA ARG A 92 19.84 -4.37 8.66
C ARG A 92 18.64 -4.54 7.75
N VAL A 93 17.73 -3.57 7.72
CA VAL A 93 16.49 -3.65 6.93
C VAL A 93 16.53 -2.95 5.58
N LYS A 94 17.65 -2.31 5.21
CA LYS A 94 17.77 -1.48 3.98
C LYS A 94 17.22 -2.14 2.73
N VAL A 95 17.43 -3.46 2.54
CA VAL A 95 16.94 -4.17 1.35
C VAL A 95 15.43 -4.30 1.37
N LEU A 96 14.85 -4.69 2.52
CA LEU A 96 13.40 -4.80 2.69
C LEU A 96 12.73 -3.43 2.61
N ALA A 97 13.32 -2.41 3.22
CA ALA A 97 12.85 -1.02 3.15
C ALA A 97 12.90 -0.48 1.71
N ALA A 98 13.97 -0.73 0.96
CA ALA A 98 14.07 -0.35 -0.44
C ALA A 98 13.07 -1.11 -1.32
N CYS A 99 12.85 -2.40 -1.06
CA CYS A 99 11.85 -3.21 -1.75
C CYS A 99 10.42 -2.68 -1.50
N LEU A 100 10.12 -2.33 -0.26
CA LEU A 100 8.85 -1.76 0.14
C LEU A 100 8.62 -0.41 -0.53
N PHE A 101 9.59 0.50 -0.42
CA PHE A 101 9.59 1.80 -1.09
C PHE A 101 9.33 1.65 -2.59
N TYR A 102 10.10 0.80 -3.27
CA TYR A 102 10.02 0.65 -4.72
C TYR A 102 8.71 0.00 -5.18
N THR A 103 8.19 -0.95 -4.42
CA THR A 103 6.89 -1.59 -4.70
C THR A 103 5.78 -0.53 -4.74
N PHE A 104 5.69 0.31 -3.72
CA PHE A 104 4.68 1.36 -3.64
C PHE A 104 4.95 2.53 -4.61
N PHE A 105 6.22 2.88 -4.84
CA PHE A 105 6.61 3.90 -5.82
C PHE A 105 6.10 3.56 -7.23
N ILE A 106 6.40 2.36 -7.73
CA ILE A 106 5.94 1.91 -9.06
C ILE A 106 4.42 1.80 -9.11
N SER A 107 3.80 1.29 -8.06
CA SER A 107 2.34 1.16 -7.98
C SER A 107 1.64 2.51 -8.07
N ILE A 108 2.12 3.55 -7.39
CA ILE A 108 1.51 4.89 -7.40
C ILE A 108 1.78 5.64 -8.70
N ILE A 109 2.91 5.39 -9.37
CA ILE A 109 3.12 5.92 -10.72
C ILE A 109 2.03 5.41 -11.66
N ILE A 110 1.73 4.10 -11.61
CA ILE A 110 0.79 3.46 -12.53
C ILE A 110 -0.67 3.66 -12.11
N PHE A 111 -1.00 3.41 -10.85
CA PHE A 111 -2.37 3.50 -10.33
C PHE A 111 -2.49 4.66 -9.33
N PRO A 112 -3.47 5.57 -9.48
CA PRO A 112 -4.58 5.51 -10.44
C PRO A 112 -4.28 6.14 -11.80
N THR A 113 -3.25 6.97 -11.93
CA THR A 113 -3.10 7.90 -13.06
C THR A 113 -3.00 7.23 -14.42
N ILE A 114 -2.06 6.30 -14.61
CA ILE A 114 -1.88 5.61 -15.90
C ILE A 114 -3.03 4.65 -16.15
N ALA A 115 -3.46 3.91 -15.12
CA ALA A 115 -4.55 2.94 -15.23
C ALA A 115 -5.87 3.61 -15.61
N ALA A 116 -6.21 4.76 -15.02
CA ALA A 116 -7.45 5.49 -15.30
C ALA A 116 -7.50 6.08 -16.72
N SER A 117 -6.33 6.33 -17.33
CA SER A 117 -6.20 6.79 -18.71
C SER A 117 -6.35 5.67 -19.75
N ILE A 118 -6.49 4.42 -19.33
CA ILE A 118 -6.74 3.29 -20.24
C ILE A 118 -8.24 3.23 -20.53
N GLU A 119 -8.58 3.40 -21.80
CA GLU A 119 -9.95 3.27 -22.29
C GLU A 119 -10.16 1.95 -23.01
N SER A 120 -11.39 1.42 -22.99
CA SER A 120 -11.72 0.23 -23.77
C SER A 120 -11.53 0.46 -25.27
N VAL A 121 -11.06 -0.58 -25.97
CA VAL A 121 -10.84 -0.58 -27.42
C VAL A 121 -12.16 -0.47 -28.19
N ASP A 122 -13.28 -0.94 -27.62
CA ASP A 122 -14.60 -0.95 -28.25
C ASP A 122 -15.48 0.25 -27.85
N LYS A 123 -14.84 1.40 -27.57
CA LYS A 123 -15.54 2.65 -27.19
C LYS A 123 -16.55 3.12 -28.24
N SER A 124 -16.38 2.71 -29.51
CA SER A 124 -17.27 3.00 -30.64
C SER A 124 -18.63 2.30 -30.60
N SER A 125 -18.78 1.23 -29.82
CA SER A 125 -20.05 0.49 -29.71
C SER A 125 -21.13 1.23 -28.89
N GLY A 126 -20.81 2.38 -28.27
CA GLY A 126 -21.79 3.24 -27.59
C GLY A 126 -22.40 2.67 -26.31
N SER A 127 -21.93 1.50 -25.84
CA SER A 127 -22.43 0.87 -24.63
C SER A 127 -22.02 1.64 -23.38
N VAL A 128 -23.00 1.89 -22.50
CA VAL A 128 -22.80 2.54 -21.19
C VAL A 128 -21.78 1.77 -20.33
N TRP A 129 -21.72 0.44 -20.48
CA TRP A 129 -20.73 -0.41 -19.82
C TRP A 129 -19.30 -0.04 -20.18
N THR A 130 -19.05 0.16 -21.46
CA THR A 130 -17.71 0.41 -22.02
C THR A 130 -17.23 1.84 -21.74
N ASN A 131 -18.13 2.83 -21.76
CA ASN A 131 -17.78 4.23 -21.57
C ASN A 131 -17.80 4.69 -20.10
N LYS A 132 -18.74 4.19 -19.28
CA LYS A 132 -18.97 4.69 -17.91
C LYS A 132 -18.42 3.74 -16.83
N PHE A 133 -18.52 2.43 -17.03
CA PHE A 133 -18.20 1.45 -15.98
C PHE A 133 -16.87 0.72 -16.17
N PHE A 134 -16.31 0.71 -17.38
CA PHE A 134 -15.07 -0.01 -17.66
C PHE A 134 -13.92 0.43 -16.75
N THR A 135 -13.56 1.71 -16.74
CA THR A 135 -12.43 2.22 -15.95
C THR A 135 -12.66 2.08 -14.43
N PRO A 136 -13.82 2.45 -13.85
CA PRO A 136 -14.10 2.22 -12.42
C PRO A 136 -13.98 0.75 -12.00
N ILE A 137 -14.54 -0.17 -12.79
CA ILE A 137 -14.53 -1.59 -12.46
C ILE A 137 -13.14 -2.20 -12.66
N THR A 138 -12.56 -2.03 -13.86
CA THR A 138 -11.31 -2.70 -14.23
C THR A 138 -10.09 -2.08 -13.55
N CYS A 139 -10.09 -0.78 -13.29
CA CYS A 139 -8.94 -0.10 -12.69
C CYS A 139 -9.06 0.01 -11.18
N PHE A 140 -10.20 0.43 -10.65
CA PHE A 140 -10.32 0.65 -9.21
C PHE A 140 -10.75 -0.61 -8.48
N LEU A 141 -11.85 -1.26 -8.89
CA LEU A 141 -12.35 -2.44 -8.16
C LEU A 141 -11.40 -3.63 -8.27
N VAL A 142 -11.01 -4.00 -9.50
CA VAL A 142 -10.12 -5.16 -9.72
C VAL A 142 -8.76 -4.95 -9.06
N TYR A 143 -8.14 -3.77 -9.19
CA TYR A 143 -6.85 -3.50 -8.53
C TYR A 143 -6.95 -3.61 -7.01
N ASN A 144 -7.94 -2.96 -6.40
CA ASN A 144 -8.08 -2.96 -4.94
C ASN A 144 -8.43 -4.36 -4.41
N PHE A 145 -9.23 -5.13 -5.15
CA PHE A 145 -9.56 -6.50 -4.78
C PHE A 145 -8.33 -7.41 -4.90
N ALA A 146 -7.61 -7.33 -6.01
CA ALA A 146 -6.36 -8.03 -6.24
C ALA A 146 -5.30 -7.69 -5.17
N ASP A 147 -5.11 -6.41 -4.83
CA ASP A 147 -4.22 -5.99 -3.74
C ASP A 147 -4.64 -6.65 -2.43
N TRP A 148 -5.91 -6.57 -2.06
CA TRP A 148 -6.39 -7.19 -0.84
C TRP A 148 -6.14 -8.71 -0.83
N SER A 149 -6.47 -9.42 -1.90
CA SER A 149 -6.20 -10.86 -2.04
C SER A 149 -4.70 -11.16 -1.90
N GLY A 150 -3.84 -10.36 -2.52
CA GLY A 150 -2.38 -10.48 -2.40
C GLY A 150 -1.91 -10.39 -0.94
N ARG A 151 -2.47 -9.45 -0.17
CA ARG A 151 -2.18 -9.34 1.28
C ARG A 151 -2.66 -10.57 2.04
N GLN A 152 -3.87 -11.07 1.74
CA GLN A 152 -4.39 -12.27 2.41
C GLN A 152 -3.54 -13.50 2.12
N ILE A 153 -3.03 -13.66 0.90
CA ILE A 153 -2.17 -14.79 0.55
C ILE A 153 -0.90 -14.83 1.43
N THR A 154 -0.35 -13.68 1.83
CA THR A 154 0.83 -13.63 2.71
C THR A 154 0.60 -14.22 4.11
N THR A 155 -0.66 -14.40 4.53
CA THR A 155 -0.98 -15.05 5.80
C THR A 155 -0.74 -16.56 5.74
N TRP A 156 -1.00 -17.18 4.59
CA TRP A 156 -0.82 -18.62 4.37
C TRP A 156 0.54 -18.95 3.76
N ILE A 157 1.05 -18.11 2.86
CA ILE A 157 2.27 -18.37 2.09
C ILE A 157 3.23 -17.18 2.26
N GLN A 158 4.32 -17.40 3.00
CA GLN A 158 5.40 -16.43 3.18
C GLN A 158 6.63 -16.86 2.39
N SER A 159 6.56 -16.70 1.06
CA SER A 159 7.64 -17.02 0.13
C SER A 159 7.76 -15.94 -0.93
N PRO A 160 8.94 -15.39 -1.27
CA PRO A 160 10.29 -15.80 -0.89
C PRO A 160 10.71 -15.39 0.53
N GLY A 161 11.75 -16.01 1.08
CA GLY A 161 12.28 -15.66 2.42
C GLY A 161 12.96 -14.28 2.49
N PRO A 162 13.16 -13.72 3.70
CA PRO A 162 13.61 -12.34 3.91
C PRO A 162 15.03 -12.04 3.39
N ASN A 163 15.91 -13.04 3.36
CA ASN A 163 17.29 -12.92 2.86
C ASN A 163 17.44 -13.36 1.39
N SER A 164 16.35 -13.76 0.73
CA SER A 164 16.41 -14.25 -0.64
C SER A 164 16.55 -13.11 -1.64
N LYS A 165 17.42 -13.28 -2.64
CA LYS A 165 17.54 -12.34 -3.77
C LYS A 165 16.29 -12.31 -4.66
N ILE A 166 15.40 -13.29 -4.51
CA ILE A 166 14.16 -13.38 -5.30
C ILE A 166 13.23 -12.19 -5.00
N LEU A 167 13.15 -11.75 -3.74
CA LEU A 167 12.29 -10.64 -3.35
C LEU A 167 12.64 -9.33 -4.09
N PRO A 168 13.89 -8.82 -4.03
CA PRO A 168 14.26 -7.64 -4.80
C PRO A 168 14.12 -7.85 -6.31
N THR A 169 14.43 -9.04 -6.84
CA THR A 169 14.23 -9.32 -8.27
C THR A 169 12.77 -9.19 -8.69
N LEU A 170 11.82 -9.74 -7.92
CA LEU A 170 10.39 -9.60 -8.20
C LEU A 170 9.91 -8.15 -8.10
N VAL A 171 10.47 -7.38 -7.16
CA VAL A 171 10.16 -5.95 -7.01
C VAL A 171 10.69 -5.15 -8.20
N PHE A 172 11.91 -5.41 -8.66
CA PHE A 172 12.46 -4.78 -9.87
C PHE A 172 11.68 -5.16 -11.13
N LEU A 173 11.22 -6.41 -11.23
CA LEU A 173 10.41 -6.88 -12.37
C LEU A 173 9.11 -6.08 -12.55
N ARG A 174 8.61 -5.44 -11.48
CA ARG A 174 7.42 -4.57 -11.54
C ARG A 174 7.58 -3.40 -12.51
N THR A 175 8.82 -2.96 -12.77
CA THR A 175 9.09 -1.90 -13.78
C THR A 175 8.56 -2.26 -15.16
N LEU A 176 8.52 -3.55 -15.51
CA LEU A 176 8.01 -4.01 -16.80
C LEU A 176 6.51 -3.72 -16.97
N PHE A 177 5.76 -3.54 -15.89
CA PHE A 177 4.36 -3.13 -16.01
C PHE A 177 4.21 -1.73 -16.62
N ILE A 178 5.17 -0.82 -16.41
CA ILE A 178 5.11 0.55 -16.99
C ILE A 178 5.00 0.51 -18.52
N PRO A 179 5.95 -0.09 -19.27
CA PRO A 179 5.84 -0.16 -20.72
C PRO A 179 4.65 -1.04 -21.16
N LEU A 180 4.32 -2.11 -20.42
CA LEU A 180 3.13 -2.93 -20.74
C LEU A 180 1.84 -2.10 -20.72
N PHE A 181 1.67 -1.22 -19.72
CA PHE A 181 0.53 -0.31 -19.66
C PHE A 181 0.58 0.81 -20.71
N MET A 182 1.76 1.28 -21.10
CA MET A 182 1.89 2.24 -22.22
C MET A 182 1.51 1.64 -23.59
N PHE A 183 1.72 0.34 -23.79
CA PHE A 183 1.31 -0.36 -25.02
C PHE A 183 -0.17 -0.79 -25.05
N CYS A 184 -0.87 -0.67 -23.92
CA CYS A 184 -2.33 -0.76 -23.86
C CYS A 184 -2.95 0.51 -24.47
N ASN A 185 -4.29 0.54 -24.57
CA ASN A 185 -5.03 1.67 -25.14
C ASN A 185 -5.02 2.92 -24.23
N TYR A 186 -3.84 3.51 -23.99
CA TYR A 186 -3.63 4.72 -23.20
C TYR A 186 -4.07 5.97 -23.97
N GLN A 187 -4.85 6.86 -23.35
CA GLN A 187 -5.33 8.13 -23.91
C GLN A 187 -5.04 9.30 -22.96
N PRO A 188 -4.68 10.50 -23.47
CA PRO A 188 -4.61 10.90 -24.89
C PRO A 188 -3.27 10.58 -25.57
N ARG A 189 -3.30 9.98 -26.77
CA ARG A 189 -2.09 9.68 -27.56
C ARG A 189 -1.56 10.90 -28.31
N LYS A 190 -0.58 11.61 -27.74
CA LYS A 190 0.13 12.67 -28.47
C LYS A 190 1.35 12.19 -29.28
N HIS A 191 2.05 11.13 -28.84
CA HIS A 191 3.34 10.73 -29.42
C HIS A 191 3.52 9.22 -29.72
N ILE A 192 2.70 8.33 -29.13
CA ILE A 192 2.84 6.87 -29.29
C ILE A 192 1.55 6.30 -29.90
N TYR A 193 1.63 5.82 -31.15
CA TYR A 193 0.46 5.33 -31.93
C TYR A 193 0.33 3.80 -31.96
N LEU A 194 1.31 3.06 -31.43
CA LEU A 194 1.37 1.61 -31.56
C LEU A 194 0.60 0.91 -30.42
N VAL A 195 -0.62 0.47 -30.72
CA VAL A 195 -1.42 -0.38 -29.83
C VAL A 195 -1.14 -1.85 -30.17
N ILE A 196 -0.33 -2.51 -29.35
CA ILE A 196 -0.02 -3.94 -29.53
C ILE A 196 -1.17 -4.81 -29.02
N PHE A 197 -1.82 -4.39 -27.93
CA PHE A 197 -2.87 -5.15 -27.28
C PHE A 197 -4.27 -4.64 -27.70
N GLN A 198 -4.84 -5.28 -28.73
CA GLN A 198 -6.13 -4.92 -29.34
C GLN A 198 -7.35 -5.49 -28.57
N SER A 199 -7.16 -6.00 -27.35
CA SER A 199 -8.24 -6.58 -26.53
C SER A 199 -8.24 -6.03 -25.11
N ASP A 200 -9.43 -5.75 -24.60
CA ASP A 200 -9.66 -5.24 -23.23
C ASP A 200 -9.29 -6.24 -22.12
N VAL A 201 -9.03 -7.50 -22.49
CA VAL A 201 -8.60 -8.54 -21.54
C VAL A 201 -7.19 -8.27 -21.00
N TYR A 202 -6.30 -7.73 -21.83
CA TYR A 202 -4.90 -7.48 -21.44
C TYR A 202 -4.75 -6.47 -20.30
N PRO A 203 -5.36 -5.26 -20.33
CA PRO A 203 -5.27 -4.32 -19.21
C PRO A 203 -5.87 -4.91 -17.93
N ILE A 204 -6.94 -5.70 -18.00
CA ILE A 204 -7.52 -6.36 -16.82
C ILE A 204 -6.53 -7.35 -16.19
N ILE A 205 -5.88 -8.19 -17.00
CA ILE A 205 -4.86 -9.13 -16.51
C ILE A 205 -3.69 -8.37 -15.88
N PHE A 206 -3.18 -7.32 -16.53
CA PHE A 206 -2.06 -6.55 -16.01
C PHE A 206 -2.40 -5.83 -14.70
N ILE A 207 -3.60 -5.25 -14.58
CA ILE A 207 -4.05 -4.60 -13.33
C ILE A 207 -4.20 -5.62 -12.21
N THR A 208 -4.75 -6.79 -12.52
CA THR A 208 -4.90 -7.89 -11.55
C THR A 208 -3.53 -8.35 -11.04
N LEU A 209 -2.58 -8.62 -11.95
CA LEU A 209 -1.22 -9.02 -11.59
C LEU A 209 -0.50 -7.92 -10.79
N MET A 210 -0.67 -6.67 -11.18
CA MET A 210 -0.08 -5.52 -10.50
C MET A 210 -0.61 -5.36 -9.07
N GLY A 211 -1.93 -5.47 -8.89
CA GLY A 211 -2.59 -5.42 -7.58
C GLY A 211 -2.15 -6.57 -6.69
N LEU A 212 -2.26 -7.82 -7.16
CA LEU A 212 -1.85 -9.01 -6.41
C LEU A 212 -0.39 -8.90 -5.94
N SER A 213 0.51 -8.52 -6.84
CA SER A 213 1.92 -8.39 -6.51
C SER A 213 2.22 -7.20 -5.60
N ASN A 214 1.46 -6.10 -5.67
CA ASN A 214 1.58 -4.98 -4.73
C ASN A 214 1.21 -5.42 -3.30
N GLY A 215 0.05 -6.07 -3.16
CA GLY A 215 -0.44 -6.55 -1.88
C GLY A 215 0.47 -7.61 -1.28
N TYR A 216 0.93 -8.55 -2.11
CA TYR A 216 1.80 -9.64 -1.68
C TYR A 216 3.20 -9.14 -1.29
N LEU A 217 3.94 -8.51 -2.21
CA LEU A 217 5.33 -8.09 -1.97
C LEU A 217 5.42 -6.96 -0.93
N GLY A 218 4.46 -6.04 -0.92
CA GLY A 218 4.39 -4.96 0.05
C GLY A 218 4.17 -5.49 1.47
N THR A 219 3.19 -6.38 1.66
CA THR A 219 2.92 -6.98 2.97
C THR A 219 4.06 -7.88 3.42
N LEU A 220 4.62 -8.67 2.51
CA LEU A 220 5.74 -9.56 2.82
C LEU A 220 6.96 -8.77 3.33
N SER A 221 7.31 -7.67 2.66
CA SER A 221 8.41 -6.79 3.07
C SER A 221 8.14 -6.17 4.45
N MET A 222 6.91 -5.71 4.70
CA MET A 222 6.50 -5.10 5.97
C MET A 222 6.54 -6.11 7.13
N VAL A 223 6.09 -7.35 6.90
CA VAL A 223 6.11 -8.44 7.90
C VAL A 223 7.53 -8.90 8.21
N TYR A 224 8.40 -8.92 7.20
CA TYR A 224 9.79 -9.34 7.39
C TYR A 224 10.66 -8.30 8.10
N GLY A 225 10.37 -7.01 7.98
CA GLY A 225 11.18 -5.95 8.60
C GLY A 225 11.45 -6.19 10.09
N PRO A 226 10.41 -6.26 10.94
CA PRO A 226 10.57 -6.53 12.37
C PRO A 226 11.10 -7.93 12.71
N LYS A 227 10.98 -8.90 11.78
CA LYS A 227 11.45 -10.30 12.00
C LYS A 227 12.96 -10.47 11.82
N VAL A 228 13.64 -9.57 11.10
CA VAL A 228 15.08 -9.66 10.84
C VAL A 228 15.95 -8.89 11.85
N VAL A 229 15.30 -8.27 12.84
CA VAL A 229 15.94 -7.51 13.92
C VAL A 229 15.61 -8.13 15.28
N PRO A 230 16.42 -7.87 16.33
CA PRO A 230 16.09 -8.22 17.71
C PRO A 230 14.75 -7.62 18.16
N LYS A 231 14.05 -8.28 19.09
CA LYS A 231 12.70 -7.87 19.54
C LYS A 231 12.70 -6.45 20.12
N GLU A 232 13.79 -6.05 20.75
CA GLU A 232 14.00 -4.74 21.37
C GLU A 232 14.01 -3.61 20.33
N LEU A 233 14.38 -3.92 19.08
CA LEU A 233 14.43 -2.97 17.96
C LEU A 233 13.27 -3.15 16.96
N SER A 234 12.38 -4.11 17.21
CA SER A 234 11.30 -4.50 16.29
C SER A 234 10.28 -3.39 16.07
N GLU A 235 9.92 -2.66 17.12
CA GLU A 235 9.00 -1.53 17.06
C GLU A 235 9.59 -0.37 16.25
N GLY A 236 10.81 0.06 16.57
CA GLY A 236 11.53 1.08 15.80
C GLY A 236 11.69 0.70 14.33
N THR A 237 11.87 -0.58 14.05
CA THR A 237 11.94 -1.10 12.68
C THR A 237 10.59 -0.99 11.95
N ALA A 238 9.47 -1.29 12.61
CA ALA A 238 8.15 -1.12 12.02
C ALA A 238 7.87 0.36 11.67
N ILE A 239 8.32 1.29 12.50
CA ILE A 239 8.24 2.73 12.25
C ILE A 239 9.06 3.11 11.01
N VAL A 240 10.33 2.66 10.94
CA VAL A 240 11.21 2.92 9.78
C VAL A 240 10.59 2.34 8.50
N MET A 241 10.06 1.12 8.54
CA MET A 241 9.41 0.50 7.37
C MET A 241 8.18 1.29 6.92
N SER A 242 7.35 1.75 7.86
CA SER A 242 6.19 2.60 7.57
C SER A 242 6.59 3.94 6.95
N PHE A 243 7.70 4.52 7.40
CA PHE A 243 8.27 5.72 6.79
C PHE A 243 8.66 5.50 5.33
N PHE A 244 9.35 4.41 5.00
CA PHE A 244 9.73 4.10 3.62
C PHE A 244 8.52 3.78 2.73
N LEU A 245 7.48 3.17 3.28
CA LEU A 245 6.19 3.01 2.59
C LEU A 245 5.60 4.38 2.24
N GLY A 246 5.48 5.27 3.22
CA GLY A 246 4.95 6.62 3.02
C GLY A 246 5.77 7.44 2.03
N LEU A 247 7.10 7.33 2.11
CA LEU A 247 8.02 7.97 1.16
C LEU A 247 7.81 7.47 -0.27
N GLY A 248 7.61 6.16 -0.46
CA GLY A 248 7.31 5.56 -1.77
C GLY A 248 6.01 6.09 -2.36
N LEU A 249 4.97 6.23 -1.53
CA LEU A 249 3.70 6.84 -1.94
C LEU A 249 3.87 8.30 -2.35
N ALA A 250 4.56 9.10 -1.53
CA ALA A 250 4.73 10.54 -1.76
C ALA A 250 5.55 10.82 -3.04
N ILE A 251 6.71 10.17 -3.20
CA ILE A 251 7.56 10.36 -4.38
C ILE A 251 6.87 9.77 -5.62
N GLY A 252 6.19 8.62 -5.49
CA GLY A 252 5.42 8.03 -6.58
C GLY A 252 4.33 8.98 -7.11
N ALA A 253 3.59 9.65 -6.21
CA ALA A 253 2.55 10.59 -6.58
C ALA A 253 3.11 11.84 -7.28
N ALA A 254 4.26 12.36 -6.81
CA ALA A 254 4.94 13.48 -7.46
C ALA A 254 5.36 13.13 -8.90
N PHE A 255 5.94 11.94 -9.11
CA PHE A 255 6.33 11.47 -10.45
C PHE A 255 5.12 11.16 -11.34
N SER A 256 4.07 10.56 -10.79
CA SER A 256 2.83 10.28 -11.51
C SER A 256 2.21 11.56 -12.10
N SER A 257 2.21 12.63 -11.30
CA SER A 257 1.72 13.95 -11.71
C SER A 257 2.57 14.56 -12.83
N LEU A 258 3.89 14.37 -12.78
CA LEU A 258 4.81 14.81 -13.84
C LEU A 258 4.56 14.07 -15.16
N VAL A 259 4.34 12.75 -15.11
CA VAL A 259 4.06 11.93 -16.30
C VAL A 259 2.77 12.36 -16.98
N HIS A 260 1.75 12.76 -16.23
CA HIS A 260 0.50 13.27 -16.79
C HIS A 260 0.63 14.69 -17.40
N LEU A 261 1.64 15.47 -16.99
CA LEU A 261 1.87 16.82 -17.50
C LEU A 261 2.54 16.83 -18.89
N ILE A 262 3.27 15.77 -19.24
CA ILE A 262 4.04 15.59 -20.48
C ILE A 262 3.16 14.96 -21.57
#